data_AF-A0A7S2HU36-F1
#
_entry.id   AF-A0A7S2HU36-F1
#
_cell.length_a   1.000
_cell.length_b   1.000
_cell.length_c   1.000
_cell.angle_alpha   90.00
_cell.angle_beta   90.00
_cell.angle_gamma   90.00
#
_symmetry.space_group_name_H-M   'P 1'
#
loop_
_entity.id
_entity.type
_entity.pdbx_description
1 polymer ?
#
loop_
_entity_poly.entity_id
_entity_poly.type
_entity_poly.pdbx_seq_one_letter_code
_entity_poly.pdbx_strand_id
1 'polypeptide(L)'
;MAVMRRVLTPATGAVGKGGGGEGGAEVSVAEALRGLLLEDLVNVPSWCRAQMNMRRFRDECCYIQDVDATFREWESSLRAIYRVYSGGDGAIGDEMHSNKLMDVAEWRTLLRDVQLMDESIRPKEATLIFVLSRMRVVDERPVTSKARLCQLTFEDFLEALVRMSTVKVLPTQEQVFDNGCDSAFDFILGMREGGGEEYAAFVRLSMQPWNAPLREPIYQMLECLCSMIMSTIEHELMRERQNETRKSNSRISDKEVALFRKQCQKRYGS
;
A
#
# COMPACT_ATOMS: atom_id res chain seq x y z
N MET A 1 24.20 -20.19 -19.41
CA MET A 1 23.20 -19.47 -20.24
C MET A 1 23.08 -18.06 -19.70
N ALA A 2 23.89 -17.17 -20.27
CA ALA A 2 24.07 -15.80 -19.82
C ALA A 2 23.85 -14.87 -21.02
N VAL A 3 22.87 -13.98 -20.91
CA VAL A 3 22.62 -12.82 -21.78
C VAL A 3 21.97 -11.81 -20.82
N MET A 4 22.58 -10.69 -20.43
CA MET A 4 22.83 -9.55 -21.29
C MET A 4 23.84 -8.60 -20.58
N ARG A 5 25.12 -8.71 -20.92
CA ARG A 5 26.10 -7.61 -20.78
C ARG A 5 26.48 -7.23 -22.21
N ARG A 6 26.05 -6.06 -22.68
CA ARG A 6 26.63 -5.34 -23.82
C ARG A 6 25.98 -3.96 -23.93
N VAL A 7 26.60 -2.97 -23.29
CA VAL A 7 26.85 -1.67 -23.92
C VAL A 7 28.22 -1.23 -23.40
N LEU A 8 29.03 -0.63 -24.27
CA LEU A 8 30.40 -0.13 -24.08
C LEU A 8 31.51 -1.08 -24.56
N THR A 9 31.83 -1.02 -25.85
CA THR A 9 33.20 -0.80 -26.31
C THR A 9 33.24 0.13 -27.53
N PRO A 10 34.29 0.95 -27.68
CA PRO A 10 34.43 1.95 -28.74
C PRO A 10 35.08 1.34 -29.99
N ALA A 11 34.80 1.92 -31.16
CA ALA A 11 35.51 1.60 -32.39
C ALA A 11 36.39 2.78 -32.83
N THR A 12 37.71 2.61 -32.70
CA THR A 12 38.75 3.22 -33.54
C THR A 12 39.03 2.23 -34.68
N GLY A 13 39.28 2.56 -35.95
CA GLY A 13 39.30 3.78 -36.75
C GLY A 13 39.78 3.40 -38.17
N ALA A 14 39.50 4.20 -39.20
CA ALA A 14 40.39 4.41 -40.36
C ALA A 14 39.82 5.45 -41.35
N VAL A 15 40.66 6.46 -41.57
CA VAL A 15 40.67 7.61 -42.47
C VAL A 15 40.23 7.35 -43.93
N GLY A 16 39.46 8.28 -44.51
CA GLY A 16 39.30 8.41 -45.97
C GLY A 16 38.29 9.46 -46.47
N LYS A 17 38.71 10.74 -46.55
CA LYS A 17 38.26 11.83 -47.46
C LYS A 17 36.77 12.06 -47.75
N GLY A 18 36.29 13.25 -47.33
CA GLY A 18 35.81 14.27 -48.27
C GLY A 18 34.29 14.49 -48.40
N GLY A 19 33.81 15.60 -47.81
CA GLY A 19 32.80 16.47 -48.41
C GLY A 19 31.32 16.16 -48.12
N GLY A 20 30.64 17.14 -47.52
CA GLY A 20 29.18 17.24 -47.46
C GLY A 20 28.66 17.33 -46.03
N GLY A 21 28.20 18.51 -45.63
CA GLY A 21 27.67 18.74 -44.29
C GLY A 21 26.47 17.86 -44.00
N GLU A 22 26.61 16.97 -43.03
CA GLU A 22 25.49 16.26 -42.41
C GLU A 22 24.84 17.21 -41.39
N GLY A 23 23.67 17.72 -41.75
CA GLY A 23 22.76 18.33 -40.80
C GLY A 23 22.38 17.29 -39.77
N GLY A 24 22.89 17.45 -38.55
CA GLY A 24 22.31 16.81 -37.38
C GLY A 24 20.84 17.20 -37.34
N ALA A 25 19.95 16.27 -37.69
CA ALA A 25 18.53 16.47 -37.54
C ALA A 25 18.29 16.63 -36.04
N GLU A 26 18.14 17.89 -35.59
CA GLU A 26 17.56 18.19 -34.30
C GLU A 26 16.19 17.50 -34.28
N VAL A 27 16.10 16.37 -33.57
CA VAL A 27 14.83 15.72 -33.31
C VAL A 27 13.99 16.77 -32.61
N SER A 28 12.95 17.22 -33.31
CA SER A 28 12.05 18.24 -32.80
C SER A 28 11.48 17.75 -31.46
N VAL A 29 11.33 18.65 -30.48
CA VAL A 29 10.67 18.33 -29.20
C VAL A 29 9.29 17.68 -29.46
N ALA A 30 8.62 18.06 -30.56
CA ALA A 30 7.35 17.46 -30.96
C ALA A 30 7.48 16.01 -31.47
N GLU A 31 8.58 15.64 -32.12
CA GLU A 31 8.88 14.25 -32.51
C GLU A 31 9.29 13.41 -31.32
N ALA A 32 10.13 13.95 -30.42
CA ALA A 32 10.49 13.29 -29.17
C ALA A 32 9.25 13.02 -28.28
N LEU A 33 8.34 14.00 -28.18
CA LEU A 33 7.07 13.83 -27.47
C LEU A 33 6.14 12.82 -28.15
N ARG A 34 6.11 12.78 -29.50
CA ARG A 34 5.33 11.76 -30.23
C ARG A 34 5.90 10.36 -30.01
N GLY A 35 7.22 10.19 -30.07
CA GLY A 35 7.87 8.91 -29.76
C GLY A 35 7.53 8.46 -28.34
N LEU A 36 7.67 9.36 -27.36
CA LEU A 36 7.28 9.08 -25.97
C LEU A 36 5.79 8.72 -25.85
N LEU A 37 4.89 9.49 -26.46
CA LEU A 37 3.44 9.29 -26.30
C LEU A 37 2.91 8.07 -27.07
N LEU A 38 3.46 7.77 -28.24
CA LEU A 38 2.92 6.77 -29.17
C LEU A 38 3.69 5.45 -29.15
N GLU A 39 4.96 5.45 -28.76
CA GLU A 39 5.80 4.25 -28.75
C GLU A 39 6.09 3.80 -27.32
N ASP A 40 6.49 4.74 -26.45
CA ASP A 40 6.82 4.40 -25.06
C ASP A 40 5.57 4.29 -24.18
N LEU A 41 4.60 5.21 -24.34
CA LEU A 41 3.39 5.29 -23.51
C LEU A 41 2.20 4.49 -24.05
N VAL A 42 2.20 4.06 -25.32
CA VAL A 42 1.21 3.08 -25.83
C VAL A 42 1.62 1.66 -25.46
N ASN A 43 2.92 1.39 -25.35
CA ASN A 43 3.47 0.15 -24.80
C ASN A 43 3.63 0.20 -23.29
N VAL A 44 3.24 1.29 -22.62
CA VAL A 44 2.96 1.25 -21.19
C VAL A 44 1.84 0.24 -21.04
N PRO A 45 2.11 -0.94 -20.47
CA PRO A 45 1.16 -2.01 -20.65
C PRO A 45 -0.14 -1.68 -19.95
N SER A 46 -1.24 -2.30 -20.36
CA SER A 46 -2.58 -2.09 -19.78
C SER A 46 -2.64 -2.30 -18.25
N TRP A 47 -1.60 -2.90 -17.66
CA TRP A 47 -1.37 -3.01 -16.22
C TRP A 47 -0.78 -1.77 -15.55
N CYS A 48 -0.56 -0.68 -16.30
CA CYS A 48 0.00 0.51 -15.72
C CYS A 48 -0.97 1.10 -14.71
N ARG A 49 -0.43 1.34 -13.52
CA ARG A 49 -1.05 1.77 -12.27
C ARG A 49 -2.01 2.97 -12.40
N ALA A 50 -1.95 3.70 -13.51
CA ALA A 50 -2.78 4.85 -13.84
C ALA A 50 -4.06 4.52 -14.65
N GLN A 51 -4.20 3.32 -15.20
CA GLN A 51 -5.35 2.91 -16.05
C GLN A 51 -6.42 2.10 -15.30
N MET A 52 -6.23 1.79 -14.00
CA MET A 52 -7.30 1.17 -13.22
C MET A 52 -8.50 2.10 -13.15
N ASN A 53 -9.62 1.67 -13.74
CA ASN A 53 -10.88 2.38 -13.62
C ASN A 53 -11.34 2.33 -12.16
N MET A 54 -11.14 3.44 -11.44
CA MET A 54 -11.42 3.54 -10.00
C MET A 54 -12.89 3.23 -9.68
N ARG A 55 -13.82 3.64 -10.54
CA ARG A 55 -15.25 3.34 -10.38
C ARG A 55 -15.50 1.85 -10.50
N ARG A 56 -14.96 1.21 -11.53
CA ARG A 56 -15.10 -0.23 -11.72
C ARG A 56 -14.57 -1.02 -10.51
N PHE A 57 -13.40 -0.65 -9.98
CA PHE A 57 -12.87 -1.29 -8.78
C PHE A 57 -13.83 -1.15 -7.58
N ARG A 58 -14.42 0.03 -7.39
CA ARG A 58 -15.37 0.24 -6.28
C ARG A 58 -16.61 -0.64 -6.44
N ASP A 59 -17.16 -0.69 -7.65
CA ASP A 59 -18.36 -1.48 -7.95
C ASP A 59 -18.09 -2.99 -7.79
N GLU A 60 -16.91 -3.47 -8.20
CA GLU A 60 -16.55 -4.89 -8.17
C GLU A 60 -16.00 -5.37 -6.81
N CYS A 61 -15.31 -4.50 -6.05
CA CYS A 61 -14.56 -4.89 -4.86
C CYS A 61 -14.99 -4.19 -3.57
N CYS A 62 -15.49 -2.95 -3.63
CA CYS A 62 -15.80 -2.17 -2.42
C CYS A 62 -17.28 -2.19 -2.05
N TYR A 63 -18.16 -2.05 -3.04
CA TYR A 63 -19.60 -1.90 -2.85
C TYR A 63 -20.32 -3.25 -2.93
N ILE A 64 -19.76 -4.24 -2.24
CA ILE A 64 -20.35 -5.57 -2.12
C ILE A 64 -20.77 -5.82 -0.67
N GLN A 65 -21.86 -6.55 -0.48
CA GLN A 65 -22.49 -6.75 0.83
C GLN A 65 -21.54 -7.46 1.81
N ASP A 66 -20.76 -8.42 1.34
CA ASP A 66 -19.83 -9.17 2.19
C ASP A 66 -18.69 -8.28 2.71
N VAL A 67 -18.20 -7.34 1.90
CA VAL A 67 -17.18 -6.36 2.33
C VAL A 67 -17.75 -5.38 3.35
N ASP A 68 -18.99 -4.92 3.18
CA ASP A 68 -19.67 -4.11 4.19
C ASP A 68 -19.84 -4.89 5.51
N ALA A 69 -20.21 -6.17 5.44
CA ALA A 69 -20.31 -7.03 6.62
C ALA A 69 -18.97 -7.16 7.35
N THR A 70 -17.88 -7.42 6.62
CA THR A 70 -16.51 -7.44 7.18
C THR A 70 -16.17 -6.10 7.84
N PHE A 71 -16.45 -4.97 7.20
CA PHE A 71 -16.15 -3.67 7.81
C PHE A 71 -16.97 -3.37 9.05
N ARG A 72 -18.25 -3.76 9.11
CA ARG A 72 -19.09 -3.57 10.31
C ARG A 72 -18.58 -4.33 11.53
N GLU A 73 -17.96 -5.49 11.32
CA GLU A 73 -17.34 -6.26 12.40
C GLU A 73 -16.20 -5.46 13.06
N TRP A 74 -15.34 -4.86 12.23
CA TRP A 74 -14.13 -4.15 12.64
C TRP A 74 -14.30 -2.64 12.81
N GLU A 75 -15.49 -2.08 12.52
CA GLU A 75 -15.71 -0.64 12.33
C GLU A 75 -15.18 0.21 13.49
N SER A 76 -15.49 -0.18 14.73
CA SER A 76 -15.06 0.58 15.90
C SER A 76 -13.54 0.65 16.03
N SER A 77 -12.85 -0.46 15.77
CA SER A 77 -11.40 -0.56 15.85
C SER A 77 -10.76 0.20 14.68
N LEU A 78 -11.30 0.07 13.47
CA LEU A 78 -10.82 0.80 12.29
C LEU A 78 -11.01 2.32 12.47
N ARG A 79 -12.12 2.76 13.04
CA ARG A 79 -12.34 4.18 13.39
C ARG A 79 -11.37 4.67 14.46
N ALA A 80 -11.01 3.83 15.42
CA ALA A 80 -10.01 4.16 16.43
C ALA A 80 -8.62 4.32 15.81
N ILE A 81 -8.23 3.38 14.95
CA ILE A 81 -6.98 3.42 14.18
C ILE A 81 -6.93 4.70 13.34
N TYR A 82 -7.95 4.95 12.53
CA TYR A 82 -8.02 6.13 11.69
C TYR A 82 -7.86 7.41 12.50
N ARG A 83 -8.67 7.61 13.55
CA ARG A 83 -8.64 8.85 14.36
C ARG A 83 -7.31 9.10 15.04
N VAL A 84 -6.65 8.04 15.52
CA VAL A 84 -5.34 8.19 16.16
C VAL A 84 -4.26 8.51 15.14
N TYR A 85 -4.30 7.94 13.94
CA TYR A 85 -3.28 8.16 12.92
C TYR A 85 -3.50 9.45 12.11
N SER A 86 -4.75 9.86 11.86
CA SER A 86 -5.14 11.06 11.10
C SER A 86 -5.06 12.37 11.89
N GLY A 87 -4.44 12.35 13.07
CA GLY A 87 -4.39 13.47 14.00
C GLY A 87 -2.97 13.96 14.30
N GLY A 88 -1.99 13.64 13.46
CA GLY A 88 -0.56 13.79 13.74
C GLY A 88 0.11 15.02 13.12
N ASP A 89 0.78 15.80 13.97
CA ASP A 89 1.90 16.72 13.72
C ASP A 89 1.77 17.78 12.62
N GLY A 90 0.56 18.18 12.25
CA GLY A 90 0.36 19.39 11.45
C GLY A 90 1.10 20.58 12.06
N ALA A 91 1.96 21.23 11.27
CA ALA A 91 2.65 22.44 11.71
C ALA A 91 1.61 23.52 12.07
N ILE A 92 1.87 24.29 13.13
CA ILE A 92 1.02 25.43 13.51
C ILE A 92 0.91 26.36 12.29
N GLY A 93 -0.30 26.50 11.74
CA GLY A 93 -0.56 27.33 10.56
C GLY A 93 -0.71 26.59 9.22
N ASP A 94 -0.64 25.26 9.20
CA ASP A 94 -0.99 24.49 7.99
C ASP A 94 -2.52 24.45 7.79
N GLU A 95 -3.05 25.40 7.02
CA GLU A 95 -4.47 25.47 6.68
C GLU A 95 -4.99 24.24 5.92
N MET A 96 -4.09 23.43 5.35
CA MET A 96 -4.41 22.23 4.59
C MET A 96 -4.43 20.98 5.47
N HIS A 97 -3.86 21.04 6.68
CA HIS A 97 -3.90 19.94 7.65
C HIS A 97 -5.26 19.91 8.36
N SER A 98 -5.81 18.70 8.52
CA SER A 98 -7.06 18.48 9.24
C SER A 98 -6.93 17.23 10.08
N ASN A 99 -7.19 17.33 11.38
CA ASN A 99 -7.18 16.18 12.31
C ASN A 99 -8.27 15.12 12.02
N LYS A 100 -9.02 15.29 10.93
CA LYS A 100 -10.07 14.39 10.45
C LYS A 100 -9.70 13.73 9.12
N LEU A 101 -8.60 14.12 8.50
CA LEU A 101 -8.14 13.63 7.21
C LEU A 101 -6.74 13.04 7.39
N MET A 102 -6.49 11.88 6.78
CA MET A 102 -5.21 11.21 6.89
C MET A 102 -4.33 11.56 5.69
N ASP A 103 -3.17 12.17 5.93
CA ASP A 103 -2.21 12.43 4.86
C ASP A 103 -1.36 11.19 4.51
N VAL A 104 -0.51 11.32 3.48
CA VAL A 104 0.31 10.21 2.99
C VAL A 104 1.41 9.80 3.98
N ALA A 105 1.92 10.72 4.80
CA ALA A 105 2.94 10.44 5.79
C ALA A 105 2.34 9.69 7.00
N GLU A 106 1.17 10.11 7.45
CA GLU A 106 0.36 9.43 8.46
C GLU A 106 -0.04 8.02 8.00
N TRP A 107 -0.51 7.88 6.77
CA TRP A 107 -0.81 6.59 6.15
C TRP A 107 0.41 5.66 6.15
N ARG A 108 1.56 6.13 5.68
CA ARG A 108 2.79 5.32 5.66
C ARG A 108 3.29 4.98 7.07
N THR A 109 3.11 5.88 8.02
CA THR A 109 3.43 5.66 9.43
C THR A 109 2.56 4.54 9.99
N LEU A 110 1.25 4.56 9.73
CA LEU A 110 0.35 3.46 10.08
C LEU A 110 0.85 2.13 9.53
N LEU A 111 1.10 2.05 8.21
CA LEU A 111 1.50 0.79 7.58
C LEU A 111 2.82 0.23 8.11
N ARG A 112 3.78 1.10 8.43
CA ARG A 112 5.04 0.72 9.07
C ARG A 112 4.78 0.17 10.47
N ASP A 113 4.01 0.88 11.27
CA ASP A 113 3.76 0.54 12.67
C ASP A 113 3.02 -0.80 12.78
N VAL A 114 2.01 -1.05 11.93
CA VAL A 114 1.29 -2.34 11.85
C VAL A 114 2.02 -3.40 11.01
N GLN A 115 3.28 -3.16 10.64
CA GLN A 115 4.16 -4.12 9.96
C GLN A 115 3.61 -4.70 8.64
N LEU A 116 2.83 -3.91 7.91
CA LEU A 116 2.28 -4.27 6.59
C LEU A 116 3.22 -3.93 5.44
N MET A 117 4.25 -3.12 5.68
CA MET A 117 5.28 -2.81 4.69
C MET A 117 6.36 -3.89 4.65
N ASP A 118 6.54 -4.49 3.49
CA ASP A 118 7.53 -5.54 3.20
C ASP A 118 7.90 -5.55 1.70
N GLU A 119 8.47 -6.65 1.18
CA GLU A 119 8.79 -6.79 -0.25
C GLU A 119 7.55 -6.70 -1.16
N SER A 120 6.37 -7.11 -0.68
CA SER A 120 5.11 -7.02 -1.42
C SER A 120 4.54 -5.60 -1.41
N ILE A 121 4.65 -4.88 -0.29
CA ILE A 121 4.20 -3.49 -0.14
C ILE A 121 5.38 -2.59 0.23
N ARG A 122 6.07 -2.08 -0.79
CA ARG A 122 7.11 -1.06 -0.59
C ARG A 122 6.48 0.35 -0.57
N PRO A 123 7.24 1.40 -0.20
CA PRO A 123 6.70 2.76 -0.12
C PRO A 123 6.01 3.26 -1.38
N LYS A 124 6.47 2.83 -2.57
CA LYS A 124 5.86 3.22 -3.85
C LYS A 124 4.45 2.62 -4.00
N GLU A 125 4.28 1.35 -3.65
CA GLU A 125 2.99 0.66 -3.66
C GLU A 125 2.03 1.28 -2.63
N ALA A 126 2.51 1.56 -1.41
CA ALA A 126 1.71 2.24 -0.39
C ALA A 126 1.19 3.62 -0.83
N THR A 127 2.06 4.44 -1.44
CA THR A 127 1.67 5.76 -2.00
C THR A 127 0.69 5.61 -3.16
N LEU A 128 0.84 4.58 -3.99
CA LEU A 128 -0.09 4.34 -5.07
C LEU A 128 -1.48 3.96 -4.55
N ILE A 129 -1.56 3.05 -3.57
CA ILE A 129 -2.82 2.68 -2.92
C ILE A 129 -3.50 3.94 -2.38
N PHE A 130 -2.75 4.79 -1.69
CA PHE A 130 -3.24 6.08 -1.20
C PHE A 130 -3.83 6.94 -2.33
N VAL A 131 -3.07 7.17 -3.40
CA VAL A 131 -3.49 8.02 -4.53
C VAL A 131 -4.74 7.46 -5.22
N LEU A 132 -4.83 6.14 -5.39
CA LEU A 132 -5.95 5.48 -6.08
C LEU A 132 -7.22 5.40 -5.24
N SER A 133 -7.10 5.47 -3.91
CA SER A 133 -8.26 5.37 -3.00
C SER A 133 -9.01 6.68 -2.85
N ARG A 134 -8.31 7.82 -3.00
CA ARG A 134 -8.92 9.16 -2.83
C ARG A 134 -10.08 9.39 -3.80
N MET A 135 -11.22 9.79 -3.24
CA MET A 135 -12.34 10.31 -4.00
C MET A 135 -12.02 11.70 -4.59
N ARG A 136 -12.42 11.90 -5.86
CA ARG A 136 -12.24 13.20 -6.54
C ARG A 136 -13.33 14.18 -6.12
N VAL A 137 -12.95 15.42 -5.90
CA VAL A 137 -13.88 16.52 -5.61
C VAL A 137 -14.17 17.30 -6.90
N VAL A 138 -15.43 17.69 -7.12
CA VAL A 138 -15.84 18.41 -8.34
C VAL A 138 -15.34 19.86 -8.37
N ASP A 139 -15.30 20.51 -7.21
CA ASP A 139 -14.80 21.89 -7.07
C ASP A 139 -13.57 21.93 -6.15
N GLU A 140 -12.42 22.26 -6.73
CA GLU A 140 -11.12 22.32 -6.07
C GLU A 140 -10.78 23.73 -5.55
N ARG A 141 -11.67 24.71 -5.73
CA ARG A 141 -11.41 26.10 -5.30
C ARG A 141 -11.33 26.25 -3.78
N PRO A 142 -12.24 25.66 -2.97
CA PRO A 142 -12.18 25.78 -1.52
C PRO A 142 -10.95 25.06 -0.94
N VAL A 143 -10.32 25.64 0.09
CA VAL A 143 -9.18 25.02 0.81
C VAL A 143 -9.56 23.66 1.37
N THR A 144 -10.78 23.52 1.89
CA THR A 144 -11.33 22.24 2.38
C THR A 144 -11.44 21.18 1.29
N SER A 145 -11.78 21.57 0.05
CA SER A 145 -11.77 20.65 -1.09
C SER A 145 -10.34 20.24 -1.46
N LYS A 146 -9.38 21.17 -1.43
CA LYS A 146 -7.97 20.87 -1.69
C LYS A 146 -7.38 19.90 -0.68
N ALA A 147 -7.69 20.07 0.60
CA ALA A 147 -7.29 19.13 1.64
C ALA A 147 -7.78 17.70 1.32
N ARG A 148 -9.05 17.55 0.92
CA ARG A 148 -9.63 16.27 0.47
C ARG A 148 -9.02 15.70 -0.81
N LEU A 149 -8.47 16.53 -1.71
CA LEU A 149 -7.74 16.03 -2.88
C LEU A 149 -6.40 15.41 -2.50
N CYS A 150 -5.81 15.84 -1.38
CA CYS A 150 -4.48 15.42 -0.96
C CYS A 150 -4.49 14.38 0.16
N GLN A 151 -5.58 14.24 0.89
CA GLN A 151 -5.70 13.40 2.09
C GLN A 151 -6.86 12.40 1.95
N LEU A 152 -6.85 11.35 2.76
CA LEU A 152 -7.92 10.35 2.82
C LEU A 152 -8.97 10.78 3.85
N THR A 153 -10.24 10.61 3.50
CA THR A 153 -11.34 10.49 4.47
C THR A 153 -11.36 9.09 5.09
N PHE A 154 -12.28 8.85 6.04
CA PHE A 154 -12.43 7.50 6.60
C PHE A 154 -12.88 6.50 5.53
N GLU A 155 -13.78 6.89 4.64
CA GLU A 155 -14.25 6.08 3.53
C GLU A 155 -13.12 5.77 2.54
N ASP A 156 -12.27 6.77 2.22
CA ASP A 156 -11.09 6.54 1.38
C ASP A 156 -10.08 5.60 2.06
N PHE A 157 -9.96 5.67 3.39
CA PHE A 157 -9.13 4.76 4.18
C PHE A 157 -9.67 3.31 4.11
N LEU A 158 -10.98 3.11 4.18
CA LEU A 158 -11.58 1.78 3.99
C LEU A 158 -11.30 1.25 2.58
N GLU A 159 -11.46 2.08 1.54
CA GLU A 159 -11.10 1.70 0.17
C GLU A 159 -9.61 1.35 0.05
N ALA A 160 -8.73 2.09 0.72
CA ALA A 160 -7.30 1.81 0.76
C ALA A 160 -6.99 0.45 1.37
N LEU A 161 -7.75 0.00 2.39
CA LEU A 161 -7.62 -1.34 2.95
C LEU A 161 -8.09 -2.43 1.97
N VAL A 162 -9.19 -2.21 1.24
CA VAL A 162 -9.64 -3.15 0.18
C VAL A 162 -8.57 -3.24 -0.92
N ARG A 163 -8.01 -2.11 -1.37
CA ARG A 163 -6.92 -2.13 -2.35
C ARG A 163 -5.67 -2.81 -1.80
N MET A 164 -5.35 -2.58 -0.55
CA MET A 164 -4.21 -3.22 0.11
C MET A 164 -4.40 -4.74 0.14
N SER A 165 -5.59 -5.25 0.46
CA SER A 165 -5.81 -6.69 0.55
C SER A 165 -5.55 -7.37 -0.80
N THR A 166 -5.86 -6.71 -1.93
CA THR A 166 -5.55 -7.24 -3.28
C THR A 166 -4.07 -7.31 -3.64
N VAL A 167 -3.22 -6.54 -2.96
CA VAL A 167 -1.80 -6.41 -3.32
C VAL A 167 -0.90 -7.08 -2.27
N LYS A 168 -1.28 -7.01 -1.01
CA LYS A 168 -0.52 -7.60 0.09
C LYS A 168 -0.51 -9.11 -0.09
N VAL A 169 0.68 -9.70 0.06
CA VAL A 169 0.76 -11.15 0.20
C VAL A 169 0.19 -11.51 1.57
N LEU A 170 -1.02 -12.06 1.53
CA LEU A 170 -1.77 -12.65 2.63
C LEU A 170 -1.82 -14.18 2.47
N PRO A 171 -1.82 -14.94 3.57
CA PRO A 171 -2.07 -16.37 3.54
C PRO A 171 -3.54 -16.65 3.20
N THR A 172 -3.78 -17.77 2.51
CA THR A 172 -5.16 -18.23 2.26
C THR A 172 -5.72 -18.92 3.49
N GLN A 173 -7.05 -19.05 3.56
CA GLN A 173 -7.69 -19.79 4.66
C GLN A 173 -7.22 -21.25 4.71
N GLU A 174 -7.02 -21.87 3.55
CA GLU A 174 -6.45 -23.21 3.42
C GLU A 174 -5.03 -23.29 4.01
N GLN A 175 -4.16 -22.32 3.69
CA GLN A 175 -2.80 -22.27 4.25
C GLN A 175 -2.80 -22.11 5.77
N VAL A 176 -3.67 -21.26 6.31
CA VAL A 176 -3.82 -21.09 7.77
C VAL A 176 -4.27 -22.39 8.42
N PHE A 177 -5.28 -23.05 7.85
CA PHE A 177 -5.83 -24.31 8.34
C PHE A 177 -4.80 -25.46 8.29
N ASP A 178 -4.13 -25.65 7.15
CA ASP A 178 -3.17 -26.74 6.93
C ASP A 178 -1.95 -26.64 7.85
N ASN A 179 -1.60 -25.44 8.29
CA ASN A 179 -0.51 -25.19 9.22
C ASN A 179 -0.99 -25.15 10.70
N GLY A 180 -2.25 -25.49 10.96
CA GLY A 180 -2.81 -25.56 12.32
C GLY A 180 -2.76 -24.22 13.06
N CYS A 181 -2.83 -23.11 12.33
CA CYS A 181 -2.79 -21.76 12.89
C CYS A 181 -4.22 -21.27 13.16
N ASP A 182 -4.42 -20.55 14.26
CA ASP A 182 -5.75 -19.99 14.60
C ASP A 182 -6.10 -18.77 13.75
N SER A 183 -5.08 -18.04 13.27
CA SER A 183 -5.26 -16.85 12.46
C SER A 183 -4.14 -16.68 11.42
N ALA A 184 -4.41 -15.83 10.43
CA ALA A 184 -3.41 -15.38 9.47
C ALA A 184 -2.23 -14.67 10.14
N PHE A 185 -2.47 -13.99 11.27
CA PHE A 185 -1.40 -13.37 12.04
C PHE A 185 -0.46 -14.42 12.63
N ASP A 186 -1.00 -15.49 13.25
CA ASP A 186 -0.19 -16.56 13.86
C ASP A 186 0.65 -17.29 12.81
N PHE A 187 0.07 -17.54 11.63
CA PHE A 187 0.79 -18.12 10.50
C PHE A 187 1.99 -17.25 10.08
N ILE A 188 1.78 -15.94 9.93
CA ILE A 188 2.83 -15.00 9.52
C ILE A 188 3.87 -14.80 10.63
N LEU A 189 3.42 -14.73 11.89
CA LEU A 189 4.29 -14.57 13.05
C LEU A 189 5.21 -15.78 13.22
N GLY A 190 4.68 -17.00 13.10
CA GLY A 190 5.46 -18.24 13.16
C GLY A 190 6.60 -18.26 12.13
N MET A 191 6.32 -17.88 10.87
CA MET A 191 7.35 -17.78 9.82
C MET A 191 8.39 -16.68 10.09
N ARG A 192 8.00 -15.59 10.76
CA ARG A 192 8.92 -14.50 11.12
C ARG A 192 9.83 -14.89 12.28
N GLU A 193 9.30 -15.60 13.28
CA GLU A 193 10.06 -16.10 14.42
C GLU A 193 11.01 -17.24 14.04
N GLY A 194 10.65 -18.05 13.04
CA GLY A 194 11.47 -19.15 12.49
C GLY A 194 12.75 -18.73 11.74
N GLY A 195 13.07 -17.43 11.68
CA GLY A 195 14.31 -16.91 11.07
C GLY A 195 14.10 -15.99 9.87
N GLY A 196 12.86 -15.61 9.55
CA GLY A 196 12.52 -14.60 8.54
C GLY A 196 12.76 -15.01 7.08
N GLU A 197 13.63 -15.98 6.80
CA GLU A 197 13.88 -16.51 5.44
C GLU A 197 12.63 -17.21 4.88
N GLU A 198 11.91 -17.97 5.71
CA GLU A 198 10.65 -18.61 5.35
C GLU A 198 9.59 -17.56 4.96
N TYR A 199 9.45 -16.51 5.75
CA TYR A 199 8.56 -15.39 5.43
C TYR A 199 8.95 -14.72 4.10
N ALA A 200 10.23 -14.45 3.89
CA ALA A 200 10.72 -13.85 2.65
C ALA A 200 10.48 -14.76 1.43
N ALA A 201 10.67 -16.08 1.59
CA ALA A 201 10.36 -17.05 0.54
C ALA A 201 8.86 -17.09 0.22
N PHE A 202 8.01 -17.11 1.26
CA PHE A 202 6.55 -17.04 1.12
C PHE A 202 6.11 -15.80 0.33
N VAL A 203 6.64 -14.62 0.68
CA VAL A 203 6.34 -13.37 -0.02
C VAL A 203 6.76 -13.46 -1.49
N ARG A 204 8.00 -13.86 -1.78
CA ARG A 204 8.50 -13.94 -3.17
C ARG A 204 7.70 -14.92 -4.03
N LEU A 205 7.30 -16.07 -3.48
CA LEU A 205 6.57 -17.10 -4.20
C LEU A 205 5.09 -16.73 -4.43
N SER A 206 4.52 -15.94 -3.52
CA SER A 206 3.09 -15.61 -3.53
C SER A 206 2.79 -14.23 -4.11
N MET A 207 3.81 -13.43 -4.43
CA MET A 207 3.64 -12.12 -5.05
C MET A 207 2.99 -12.25 -6.43
N GLN A 208 1.92 -11.48 -6.65
CA GLN A 208 1.21 -11.42 -7.91
C GLN A 208 1.26 -10.00 -8.50
N PRO A 209 1.21 -9.87 -9.83
CA PRO A 209 1.01 -8.57 -10.45
C PRO A 209 -0.39 -8.04 -10.11
N TRP A 210 -0.55 -6.72 -10.09
CA TRP A 210 -1.79 -6.05 -9.67
C TRP A 210 -3.01 -6.35 -10.54
N ASN A 211 -2.80 -6.87 -11.75
CA ASN A 211 -3.84 -7.26 -12.69
C ASN A 211 -4.11 -8.78 -12.67
N ALA A 212 -3.47 -9.53 -11.77
CA ALA A 212 -3.80 -10.94 -11.58
C ALA A 212 -5.23 -11.05 -11.04
N PRO A 213 -5.95 -12.14 -11.39
CA PRO A 213 -7.18 -12.50 -10.71
C PRO A 213 -6.95 -12.60 -9.19
N LEU A 214 -7.98 -12.26 -8.41
CA LEU A 214 -7.93 -12.41 -6.96
C LEU A 214 -7.74 -13.89 -6.58
N ARG A 215 -6.88 -14.15 -5.60
CA ARG A 215 -6.58 -15.50 -5.11
C ARG A 215 -7.76 -16.11 -4.35
N GLU A 216 -8.49 -15.26 -3.64
CA GLU A 216 -9.67 -15.59 -2.86
C GLU A 216 -10.72 -14.47 -3.05
N PRO A 217 -11.98 -14.70 -2.65
CA PRO A 217 -12.96 -13.63 -2.57
C PRO A 217 -12.44 -12.43 -1.77
N ILE A 218 -12.72 -11.22 -2.27
CA ILE A 218 -12.17 -9.97 -1.71
C ILE A 218 -12.48 -9.77 -0.22
N TYR A 219 -13.65 -10.22 0.25
CA TYR A 219 -14.05 -10.10 1.66
C TYR A 219 -13.17 -10.98 2.57
N GLN A 220 -12.75 -12.16 2.14
CA GLN A 220 -11.85 -13.04 2.91
C GLN A 220 -10.45 -12.44 2.99
N MET A 221 -9.96 -11.91 1.87
CA MET A 221 -8.65 -11.22 1.83
C MET A 221 -8.67 -9.97 2.72
N LEU A 222 -9.78 -9.23 2.72
CA LEU A 222 -9.97 -8.07 3.60
C LEU A 222 -10.04 -8.48 5.07
N GLU A 223 -10.79 -9.52 5.41
CA GLU A 223 -10.90 -10.06 6.76
C GLU A 223 -9.53 -10.50 7.29
N CYS A 224 -8.77 -11.22 6.47
CA CYS A 224 -7.39 -11.60 6.77
C CYS A 224 -6.52 -10.38 7.06
N LEU A 225 -6.60 -9.32 6.23
CA LEU A 225 -5.85 -8.09 6.44
C LEU A 225 -6.26 -7.39 7.74
N CYS A 226 -7.56 -7.25 7.99
CA CYS A 226 -8.09 -6.62 9.20
C CYS A 226 -7.67 -7.39 10.46
N SER A 227 -7.83 -8.72 10.46
CA SER A 227 -7.37 -9.60 11.53
C SER A 227 -5.88 -9.39 11.80
N MET A 228 -5.03 -9.41 10.77
CA MET A 228 -3.59 -9.16 10.92
C MET A 228 -3.27 -7.80 11.55
N ILE A 229 -3.97 -6.72 11.14
CA ILE A 229 -3.80 -5.39 11.73
C ILE A 229 -4.13 -5.41 13.22
N MET A 230 -5.28 -5.97 13.59
CA MET A 230 -5.73 -5.99 14.98
C MET A 230 -4.82 -6.84 15.85
N SER A 231 -4.50 -8.05 15.40
CA SER A 231 -3.60 -8.97 16.12
C SER A 231 -2.19 -8.39 16.26
N THR A 232 -1.70 -7.64 15.28
CA THR A 232 -0.40 -6.94 15.41
C THR A 232 -0.43 -5.90 16.54
N ILE A 233 -1.47 -5.09 16.60
CA ILE A 233 -1.65 -4.08 17.66
C ILE A 233 -1.75 -4.77 19.03
N GLU A 234 -2.57 -5.80 19.12
CA GLU A 234 -2.76 -6.56 20.36
C GLU A 234 -1.48 -7.22 20.83
N HIS A 235 -0.77 -7.92 19.95
CA HIS A 235 0.50 -8.57 20.24
C HIS A 235 1.54 -7.59 20.78
N GLU A 236 1.68 -6.42 20.15
CA GLU A 236 2.63 -5.39 20.61
C GLU A 236 2.22 -4.77 21.96
N LEU A 237 0.92 -4.56 22.19
CA LEU A 237 0.42 -4.10 23.48
C LEU A 237 0.63 -5.14 24.59
N MET A 238 0.49 -6.44 24.30
CA MET A 238 0.71 -7.52 25.26
C MET A 238 2.19 -7.69 25.62
N ARG A 239 3.09 -7.55 24.63
CA ARG A 239 4.52 -7.71 24.83
C ARG A 239 5.11 -6.81 25.91
N GLU A 240 4.54 -5.61 26.08
CA GLU A 240 4.93 -4.68 27.16
C GLU A 240 4.17 -4.88 28.46
N ARG A 241 3.00 -5.54 28.45
CA ARG A 241 2.15 -5.67 29.66
C ARG A 241 2.55 -6.79 30.59
N GLN A 242 3.24 -7.85 30.14
CA GLN A 242 3.81 -9.01 30.87
C GLN A 242 3.06 -9.63 32.09
N ASN A 243 1.94 -9.11 32.59
CA ASN A 243 1.30 -9.52 33.85
C ASN A 243 -0.23 -9.36 33.90
N GLU A 244 -0.90 -8.98 32.80
CA GLU A 244 -2.37 -8.87 32.79
C GLU A 244 -3.01 -9.76 31.72
N THR A 245 -3.66 -10.84 32.15
CA THR A 245 -4.54 -11.67 31.32
C THR A 245 -5.71 -10.84 30.82
N ARG A 246 -5.70 -10.49 29.54
CA ARG A 246 -6.85 -9.86 28.88
C ARG A 246 -7.72 -10.92 28.23
N LYS A 247 -9.04 -10.71 28.28
CA LYS A 247 -10.02 -11.49 27.50
C LYS A 247 -9.82 -11.18 26.01
N SER A 248 -9.64 -12.22 25.21
CA SER A 248 -9.12 -12.20 23.83
C SER A 248 -10.05 -11.61 22.75
N ASN A 249 -11.13 -10.89 23.08
CA ASN A 249 -12.15 -10.48 22.09
C ASN A 249 -12.64 -9.03 22.24
N SER A 250 -11.89 -8.14 22.90
CA SER A 250 -12.32 -6.75 23.05
C SER A 250 -11.85 -5.89 21.87
N ARG A 251 -12.79 -5.31 21.13
CA ARG A 251 -12.55 -4.27 20.12
C ARG A 251 -11.54 -3.23 20.62
N ILE A 252 -10.54 -2.90 19.79
CA ILE A 252 -9.44 -2.00 20.14
C ILE A 252 -9.97 -0.57 20.28
N SER A 253 -9.68 0.07 21.41
CA SER A 253 -10.12 1.44 21.71
C SER A 253 -9.10 2.50 21.29
N ASP A 254 -9.53 3.76 21.19
CA ASP A 254 -8.65 4.91 20.86
C ASP A 254 -7.43 5.00 21.76
N LYS A 255 -7.62 4.75 23.06
CA LYS A 255 -6.55 4.80 24.07
C LYS A 255 -5.46 3.76 23.79
N GLU A 256 -5.85 2.62 23.25
CA GLU A 256 -4.97 1.48 23.01
C GLU A 256 -4.20 1.66 21.73
N VAL A 257 -4.86 2.15 20.68
CA VAL A 257 -4.17 2.56 19.46
C VAL A 257 -3.19 3.70 19.76
N ALA A 258 -3.57 4.68 20.58
CA ALA A 258 -2.66 5.77 20.97
C ALA A 258 -1.45 5.27 21.76
N LEU A 259 -1.65 4.31 22.67
CA LEU A 259 -0.57 3.66 23.39
C LEU A 259 0.36 2.89 22.43
N PHE A 260 -0.22 2.09 21.53
CA PHE A 260 0.51 1.37 20.49
C PHE A 260 1.34 2.31 19.62
N ARG A 261 0.75 3.38 19.09
CA ARG A 261 1.45 4.39 18.28
C ARG A 261 2.64 5.00 19.05
N LYS A 262 2.46 5.30 20.34
CA LYS A 262 3.54 5.81 21.20
C LYS A 262 4.67 4.79 21.39
N GLN A 263 4.35 3.49 21.49
CA GLN A 263 5.35 2.42 21.56
C GLN A 263 6.15 2.32 20.25
N CYS A 264 5.47 2.38 19.10
CA CYS A 264 6.11 2.38 17.79
C CYS A 264 7.04 3.58 17.62
N GLN A 265 6.61 4.79 18.00
CA GLN A 265 7.45 6.00 17.97
C GLN A 265 8.75 5.84 18.77
N LYS A 266 8.69 5.24 19.96
CA LYS A 266 9.90 4.96 20.77
C LYS A 266 10.85 3.97 20.09
N ARG A 267 10.32 2.98 19.38
CA ARG A 267 11.11 1.94 18.71
C ARG A 267 11.83 2.46 17.48
N TYR A 268 11.15 3.25 16.66
CA TYR A 268 11.68 3.69 15.37
C TYR A 268 12.47 5.00 15.43
N GLY A 269 12.40 5.72 16.56
CA GLY A 269 13.02 7.03 16.73
C GLY A 269 12.31 8.10 15.90
N SER A 270 12.03 9.25 16.51
CA SER A 270 11.74 10.48 15.77
C SER A 270 13.05 11.13 15.34
#